data_AF-A0A397G7L4-F1
#
_entry.id   AF-A0A397G7L4-F1
#
_cell.length_a   1.000
_cell.length_b   1.000
_cell.length_c   1.000
_cell.angle_alpha   90.00
_cell.angle_beta   90.00
_cell.angle_gamma   90.00
#
_symmetry.space_group_name_H-M   'P 1'
#
loop_
_entity.id
_entity.type
_entity.pdbx_description
1 polymer ?
#
loop_
_entity_poly.entity_id
_entity_poly.type
_entity_poly.pdbx_seq_one_letter_code
_entity_poly.pdbx_strand_id
1 'polypeptide(L)'
;MFKASSPLFSGLLWKIPWRISQPQKARQRKRLRAVDRVVDTLSAALRRNGQSTKAVDRWYAEMPREEEMLPKDKYTLFDKKEKTYRKGIHSTFVSALSLLHSLWKENAKRILLISNDLDNRFSPVFSQGDAARMLTTLFLELPKWTRVSQRLNPPGF
;
A
#
# COMPACT_ATOMS: atom_id res chain seq x y z
N MET A 1 40.00 25.39 19.38
CA MET A 1 39.67 25.71 17.97
C MET A 1 38.31 25.10 17.65
N PHE A 2 37.32 25.91 17.29
CA PHE A 2 35.97 25.45 16.94
C PHE A 2 36.02 24.74 15.58
N LYS A 3 35.49 23.51 15.50
CA LYS A 3 35.30 22.80 14.22
C LYS A 3 33.85 23.02 13.80
N ALA A 4 33.61 23.87 12.81
CA ALA A 4 32.28 24.04 12.24
C ALA A 4 31.82 22.72 11.63
N SER A 5 30.78 22.12 12.20
CA SER A 5 30.11 20.95 11.62
C SER A 5 29.29 21.39 10.40
N SER A 6 29.35 20.63 9.31
CA SER A 6 28.55 20.89 8.11
C SER A 6 27.06 20.96 8.48
N PRO A 7 26.29 21.95 8.00
CA PRO A 7 24.85 21.95 8.19
C PRO A 7 24.29 20.65 7.61
N LEU A 8 23.52 19.90 8.41
CA LEU A 8 22.83 18.71 7.95
C LEU A 8 21.90 19.13 6.80
N PHE A 9 22.24 18.79 5.56
CA PHE A 9 21.42 19.02 4.35
C PHE A 9 20.19 18.10 4.33
N SER A 10 19.40 18.10 5.39
CA SER A 10 18.06 17.53 5.48
C SER A 10 17.07 18.68 5.71
N GLY A 11 16.87 19.51 4.69
CA GLY A 11 16.01 20.70 4.78
C GLY A 11 14.51 20.41 4.61
N LEU A 12 14.13 19.21 4.15
CA LEU A 12 12.73 18.88 3.88
C LEU A 12 12.06 18.30 5.13
N LEU A 13 11.25 19.12 5.78
CA LEU A 13 10.49 18.73 6.97
C LEU A 13 9.21 17.97 6.60
N TRP A 14 9.29 16.64 6.65
CA TRP A 14 8.11 15.77 6.54
C TRP A 14 7.42 15.64 7.89
N LYS A 15 6.49 16.57 8.19
CA LYS A 15 5.78 16.60 9.48
C LYS A 15 4.72 15.50 9.57
N ILE A 16 5.16 14.30 9.95
CA ILE A 16 4.29 13.15 10.23
C ILE A 16 4.50 12.76 11.70
N PRO A 17 3.45 12.82 12.56
CA PRO A 17 3.60 12.46 13.97
C PRO A 17 3.90 10.97 14.11
N TRP A 18 4.70 10.58 15.11
CA TRP A 18 5.03 9.16 15.37
C TRP A 18 3.83 8.33 15.86
N ARG A 19 2.77 9.01 16.34
CA ARG A 19 1.54 8.40 16.86
C ARG A 19 0.30 8.90 16.13
N ILE A 20 -0.66 8.00 15.99
CA ILE A 20 -1.96 8.26 15.39
C ILE A 20 -2.91 8.95 16.39
N SER A 21 -3.69 9.93 15.92
CA SER A 21 -4.65 10.64 16.77
C SER A 21 -5.90 9.78 17.08
N GLN A 22 -6.62 10.10 18.16
CA GLN A 22 -7.87 9.39 18.51
C GLN A 22 -8.91 9.33 17.37
N PRO A 23 -9.23 10.42 16.64
CA PRO A 23 -10.18 10.34 15.53
C PRO A 23 -9.65 9.48 14.38
N GLN A 24 -8.34 9.47 14.12
CA GLN A 24 -7.75 8.59 13.12
C GLN A 24 -7.86 7.11 13.54
N LYS A 25 -7.67 6.79 14.84
CA LYS A 25 -7.92 5.44 15.37
C LYS A 25 -9.38 5.01 15.18
N ALA A 26 -10.33 5.91 15.44
CA ALA A 26 -11.75 5.62 15.24
C ALA A 26 -12.09 5.34 13.77
N ARG A 27 -11.54 6.13 12.84
CA ARG A 27 -11.69 5.90 11.39
C ARG A 27 -11.02 4.59 10.95
N GLN A 28 -9.88 4.23 11.53
CA GLN A 28 -9.23 2.96 11.25
C GLN A 28 -10.09 1.77 11.66
N ARG A 29 -10.63 1.79 12.89
CA ARG A 29 -11.57 0.75 13.35
C ARG A 29 -12.83 0.67 12.47
N LYS A 30 -13.33 1.82 12.00
CA LYS A 30 -14.47 1.85 11.07
C LYS A 30 -14.10 1.18 9.73
N ARG A 31 -12.91 1.43 9.19
CA ARG A 31 -12.45 0.80 7.94
C ARG A 31 -12.26 -0.71 8.07
N LEU A 32 -11.63 -1.17 9.15
CA LEU A 32 -11.46 -2.61 9.42
C LEU A 32 -12.82 -3.33 9.47
N ARG A 33 -13.78 -2.79 10.26
CA ARG A 33 -15.16 -3.32 10.32
C ARG A 33 -15.90 -3.24 8.98
N ALA A 34 -15.66 -2.19 8.18
CA ALA A 34 -16.28 -2.08 6.86
C ALA A 34 -15.79 -3.19 5.92
N VAL A 35 -14.48 -3.51 5.94
CA VAL A 35 -13.93 -4.62 5.17
C VAL A 35 -14.54 -5.95 5.62
N ASP A 36 -14.70 -6.17 6.94
CA ASP A 36 -15.32 -7.38 7.47
C ASP A 36 -16.75 -7.57 6.95
N ARG A 37 -17.54 -6.50 6.94
CA ARG A 37 -18.90 -6.52 6.39
C ARG A 37 -18.93 -6.87 4.91
N VAL A 38 -18.00 -6.35 4.12
CA VAL A 38 -17.92 -6.65 2.69
C VAL A 38 -17.65 -8.14 2.46
N VAL A 39 -16.71 -8.72 3.21
CA VAL A 39 -16.41 -10.16 3.12
C VAL A 39 -17.62 -11.00 3.56
N ASP A 40 -18.31 -10.59 4.61
CA ASP A 40 -19.53 -11.29 5.07
C ASP A 40 -20.64 -11.26 4.01
N THR A 41 -20.89 -10.09 3.40
CA THR A 41 -21.90 -9.97 2.35
C THR A 41 -21.55 -10.82 1.13
N LEU A 42 -20.28 -10.86 0.74
CA LEU A 42 -19.81 -11.66 -0.38
C LEU A 42 -19.96 -13.15 -0.06
N SER A 43 -19.58 -13.59 1.14
CA SER A 43 -19.72 -14.98 1.56
C SER A 43 -21.19 -15.43 1.58
N ALA A 44 -22.10 -14.58 2.05
CA ALA A 44 -23.52 -14.87 2.09
C ALA A 44 -24.14 -14.96 0.69
N ALA A 45 -23.75 -14.07 -0.22
CA ALA A 45 -24.20 -14.09 -1.61
C ALA A 45 -23.70 -15.35 -2.36
N LEU A 46 -22.43 -15.71 -2.18
CA LEU A 46 -21.84 -16.91 -2.78
C LEU A 46 -22.54 -18.19 -2.31
N ARG A 47 -22.79 -18.32 -0.99
CA ARG A 47 -23.50 -19.47 -0.43
C ARG A 47 -24.92 -19.63 -0.98
N ARG A 48 -25.66 -18.53 -1.16
CA ARG A 48 -27.01 -18.56 -1.77
C ARG A 48 -26.98 -19.07 -3.20
N ASN A 49 -25.92 -18.76 -3.94
CA ASN A 49 -25.73 -19.22 -5.32
C ASN A 49 -25.12 -20.63 -5.40
N GLY A 50 -24.84 -21.29 -4.27
CA GLY A 50 -24.17 -22.59 -4.23
C GLY A 50 -22.71 -22.55 -4.69
N GLN A 51 -22.07 -21.38 -4.65
CA GLN A 51 -20.68 -21.18 -5.08
C GLN A 51 -19.78 -20.83 -3.88
N SER A 52 -18.47 -21.07 -4.02
CA SER A 52 -17.46 -20.64 -3.06
C SER A 52 -16.23 -20.10 -3.79
N THR A 53 -15.41 -19.30 -3.09
CA THR A 53 -14.16 -18.78 -3.64
C THR A 53 -13.03 -18.97 -2.65
N LYS A 54 -11.89 -19.49 -3.15
CA LYS A 54 -10.69 -19.74 -2.34
C LYS A 54 -10.19 -18.50 -1.60
N ALA A 55 -10.40 -17.31 -2.17
CA ALA A 55 -10.00 -16.04 -1.55
C ALA A 55 -10.79 -15.75 -0.27
N VAL A 56 -12.11 -16.00 -0.28
CA VAL A 56 -12.97 -15.79 0.89
C VAL A 56 -12.67 -16.84 1.96
N ASP A 57 -12.50 -18.11 1.57
CA ASP A 57 -12.16 -19.17 2.50
C ASP A 57 -10.81 -18.92 3.18
N ARG A 58 -9.80 -18.53 2.39
CA ARG A 58 -8.48 -18.14 2.89
C ARG A 58 -8.57 -16.94 3.83
N TRP A 59 -9.40 -15.94 3.50
CA TRP A 59 -9.59 -14.78 4.35
C TRP A 59 -10.10 -15.17 5.74
N TYR A 60 -11.11 -16.04 5.82
CA TYR A 60 -11.62 -16.50 7.11
C TYR A 60 -10.62 -17.37 7.89
N ALA A 61 -9.74 -18.11 7.20
CA ALA A 61 -8.73 -18.94 7.85
C ALA A 61 -7.55 -18.12 8.43
N GLU A 62 -7.09 -17.10 7.69
CA GLU A 62 -5.87 -16.37 8.03
C GLU A 62 -6.13 -15.01 8.71
N MET A 63 -7.20 -14.29 8.34
CA MET A 63 -7.39 -12.89 8.72
C MET A 63 -8.34 -12.72 9.91
N PRO A 64 -7.89 -12.13 11.05
CA PRO A 64 -8.73 -11.91 12.22
C PRO A 64 -9.74 -10.78 11.98
N ARG A 65 -10.89 -10.84 12.66
CA ARG A 65 -11.90 -9.76 12.68
C ARG A 65 -11.37 -8.53 13.41
N GLU A 66 -11.96 -7.35 13.16
CA GLU A 66 -11.58 -6.14 13.93
C GLU A 66 -11.74 -6.33 15.44
N GLU A 67 -12.74 -7.09 15.89
CA GLU A 67 -13.03 -7.31 17.31
C GLU A 67 -11.98 -8.20 17.98
N GLU A 68 -11.47 -9.19 17.27
CA GLU A 68 -10.45 -10.15 17.73
C GLU A 68 -9.04 -9.55 17.72
N MET A 69 -8.81 -8.52 16.91
CA MET A 69 -7.49 -7.89 16.80
C MET A 69 -7.09 -7.15 18.09
N LEU A 70 -5.83 -7.31 18.48
CA LEU A 70 -5.23 -6.52 19.56
C LEU A 70 -5.14 -5.03 19.17
N PRO A 71 -5.30 -4.09 20.12
CA PRO A 71 -5.12 -2.66 19.84
C PRO A 71 -3.74 -2.32 19.26
N LYS A 72 -2.70 -3.09 19.61
CA LYS A 72 -1.34 -2.94 19.07
C LYS A 72 -1.31 -3.16 17.56
N ASP A 73 -1.91 -4.25 17.08
CA ASP A 73 -1.93 -4.60 15.65
C ASP A 73 -2.89 -3.73 14.82
N LYS A 74 -3.91 -3.11 15.44
CA LYS A 74 -4.80 -2.15 14.75
C LYS A 74 -4.08 -0.88 14.31
N TYR A 75 -3.06 -0.45 15.05
CA TYR A 75 -2.46 0.88 14.90
C TYR A 75 -0.96 0.84 14.58
N THR A 76 -0.31 -0.31 14.75
CA THR A 76 1.11 -0.47 14.51
C THR A 76 1.40 -1.68 13.62
N LEU A 77 2.47 -1.57 12.86
CA LEU A 77 2.99 -2.53 11.91
C LEU A 77 4.33 -3.04 12.42
N PHE A 78 4.72 -4.24 12.00
CA PHE A 78 6.10 -4.66 12.11
C PHE A 78 7.01 -3.86 11.15
N ASP A 79 8.13 -3.35 11.65
CA ASP A 79 9.20 -2.76 10.83
C ASP A 79 10.56 -3.24 11.34
N LYS A 80 11.29 -4.00 10.52
CA LYS A 80 12.61 -4.57 10.88
C LYS A 80 13.64 -3.51 11.27
N LYS A 81 13.50 -2.27 10.79
CA LYS A 81 14.49 -1.19 10.97
C LYS A 81 14.23 -0.36 12.23
N GLU A 82 13.05 -0.48 12.83
CA GLU A 82 12.72 0.22 14.08
C GLU A 82 13.33 -0.49 15.28
N LYS A 83 13.78 0.27 16.29
CA LYS A 83 14.43 -0.28 17.49
C LYS A 83 13.54 -1.29 18.23
N THR A 84 12.25 -1.01 18.28
CA THR A 84 11.24 -1.85 18.94
C THR A 84 10.49 -2.74 17.96
N TYR A 85 10.96 -2.82 16.70
CA TYR A 85 10.35 -3.54 15.60
C TYR A 85 8.92 -3.10 15.25
N ARG A 86 8.50 -1.89 15.70
CA ARG A 86 7.14 -1.39 15.55
C ARG A 86 7.10 0.01 14.98
N LYS A 87 6.21 0.21 14.01
CA LYS A 87 5.96 1.50 13.36
C LYS A 87 4.47 1.82 13.33
N GLY A 88 4.09 3.10 13.43
CA GLY A 88 2.69 3.51 13.26
C GLY A 88 2.19 3.25 11.83
N ILE A 89 0.98 2.70 11.70
CA ILE A 89 0.41 2.35 10.39
C ILE A 89 0.27 3.53 9.43
N HIS A 90 0.12 4.74 9.97
CA HIS A 90 -0.03 5.98 9.21
C HIS A 90 1.31 6.59 8.75
N SER A 91 2.43 6.05 9.22
CA SER A 91 3.78 6.53 8.92
C SER A 91 4.37 5.86 7.67
N THR A 92 3.61 5.01 6.97
CA THR A 92 4.04 4.35 5.73
C THR A 92 4.13 5.35 4.58
N PHE A 93 5.18 6.18 4.62
CA PHE A 93 5.67 6.91 3.48
C PHE A 93 6.98 6.22 3.06
N VAL A 94 7.10 5.90 1.76
CA VAL A 94 8.35 5.52 1.06
C VAL A 94 8.86 4.07 1.23
N SER A 95 8.04 3.05 0.92
CA SER A 95 8.57 1.76 0.41
C SER A 95 8.15 1.51 -1.05
N ALA A 96 7.07 2.14 -1.51
CA ALA A 96 6.62 2.05 -2.89
C ALA A 96 7.54 2.80 -3.87
N LEU A 97 8.23 3.86 -3.47
CA LEU A 97 9.13 4.60 -4.37
C LEU A 97 10.34 3.75 -4.81
N SER A 98 10.85 2.87 -3.96
CA SER A 98 11.97 1.97 -4.30
C SER A 98 11.54 0.80 -5.19
N LEU A 99 10.35 0.23 -4.95
CA LEU A 99 9.78 -0.81 -5.83
C LEU A 99 9.34 -0.23 -7.17
N LEU A 100 8.78 0.98 -7.19
CA LEU A 100 8.40 1.70 -8.39
C LEU A 100 9.63 2.10 -9.23
N HIS A 101 10.75 2.47 -8.60
CA HIS A 101 12.02 2.70 -9.31
C HIS A 101 12.56 1.40 -9.94
N SER A 102 12.46 0.26 -9.25
CA SER A 102 12.87 -1.05 -9.78
C SER A 102 12.00 -1.51 -10.96
N LEU A 103 10.67 -1.45 -10.80
CA LEU A 103 9.70 -1.82 -11.83
C LEU A 103 9.73 -0.86 -13.04
N TRP A 104 10.05 0.42 -12.83
CA TRP A 104 10.26 1.39 -13.91
C TRP A 104 11.50 1.05 -14.75
N LYS A 105 12.62 0.66 -14.12
CA LYS A 105 13.83 0.19 -14.84
C LYS A 105 13.59 -1.05 -15.69
N GLU A 106 12.76 -1.98 -15.20
CA GLU A 106 12.45 -3.23 -15.91
C GLU A 106 11.44 -3.01 -17.05
N ASN A 107 10.40 -2.20 -16.84
CA ASN A 107 9.39 -1.93 -17.86
C ASN A 107 9.87 -0.98 -18.97
N ALA A 108 10.77 -0.02 -18.68
CA ALA A 108 11.34 0.84 -19.71
C ALA A 108 12.14 0.05 -20.75
N LYS A 109 12.87 -1.00 -20.33
CA LYS A 109 13.60 -1.91 -21.25
C LYS A 109 12.66 -2.75 -22.10
N ARG A 110 11.54 -3.23 -21.54
CA ARG A 110 10.53 -4.00 -22.29
C ARG A 110 9.78 -3.14 -23.30
N ILE A 111 9.44 -1.91 -22.96
CA ILE A 111 8.74 -0.98 -23.86
C ILE A 111 9.65 -0.57 -25.03
N LEU A 112 10.94 -0.34 -24.80
CA LEU A 112 11.92 -0.07 -25.86
C LEU A 112 12.14 -1.27 -26.80
N LEU A 113 12.05 -2.50 -26.30
CA LEU A 113 12.11 -3.71 -27.12
C LEU A 113 10.86 -3.86 -28.01
N ILE A 114 9.68 -3.50 -27.48
CA ILE A 114 8.41 -3.59 -28.20
C ILE A 114 8.26 -2.46 -29.24
N SER A 115 8.80 -1.26 -28.99
CA SER A 115 8.74 -0.15 -29.96
C SER A 115 9.56 -0.44 -31.23
N ASN A 116 10.72 -1.09 -31.10
CA ASN A 116 11.56 -1.42 -32.25
C ASN A 116 10.93 -2.47 -33.19
N ASP A 117 9.96 -3.26 -32.72
CA ASP A 117 9.24 -4.26 -33.53
C ASP A 117 7.92 -3.74 -34.12
N LEU A 118 7.37 -2.63 -33.61
CA LEU A 118 6.05 -2.11 -34.00
C LEU A 118 6.07 -0.89 -34.93
N ASP A 119 7.22 -0.29 -35.19
CA ASP A 119 7.36 0.92 -36.03
C ASP A 119 7.03 0.70 -37.52
N ASN A 120 6.72 -0.53 -37.96
CA ASN A 120 6.55 -0.82 -39.39
C ASN A 120 5.14 -1.28 -39.83
N ARG A 121 4.09 -1.21 -38.99
CA ARG A 121 2.75 -1.69 -39.44
C ARG A 121 1.49 -0.90 -39.04
N PHE A 122 1.50 0.08 -38.15
CA PHE A 122 0.26 0.78 -37.79
C PHE A 122 0.45 2.26 -37.47
N SER A 123 -0.35 3.13 -38.09
CA SER A 123 -0.52 4.53 -37.71
C SER A 123 -1.04 4.63 -36.26
N PRO A 124 -0.57 5.58 -35.43
CA PRO A 124 -0.85 5.57 -34.01
C PRO A 124 -2.25 6.13 -33.73
N VAL A 125 -3.17 5.26 -33.32
CA VAL A 125 -4.48 5.68 -32.75
C VAL A 125 -4.35 6.07 -31.27
N PHE A 126 -3.17 5.91 -30.66
CA PHE A 126 -2.89 6.39 -29.31
C PHE A 126 -2.07 7.68 -29.37
N SER A 127 -2.71 8.80 -29.02
CA SER A 127 -2.01 10.06 -28.80
C SER A 127 -1.06 9.92 -27.61
N GLN A 128 0.16 10.42 -27.75
CA GLN A 128 1.19 10.46 -26.71
C GLN A 128 0.69 11.11 -25.39
N GLY A 129 -0.40 11.89 -25.45
CA GLY A 129 -1.08 12.48 -24.29
C GLY A 129 -1.86 11.49 -23.42
N ASP A 130 -2.33 10.36 -23.95
CA ASP A 130 -3.15 9.40 -23.19
C ASP A 130 -2.30 8.47 -22.31
N ALA A 131 -1.09 8.13 -22.77
CA ALA A 131 -0.09 7.46 -21.95
C ALA A 131 0.35 8.35 -20.76
N ALA A 132 0.52 9.66 -20.98
CA ALA A 132 0.87 10.61 -19.91
C ALA A 132 -0.27 10.80 -18.88
N ARG A 133 -1.54 10.70 -19.30
CA ARG A 133 -2.71 10.71 -18.41
C ARG A 133 -2.86 9.43 -17.59
N MET A 134 -2.55 8.27 -18.18
CA MET A 134 -2.47 7.00 -17.45
C MET A 134 -1.31 6.99 -16.45
N LEU A 135 -0.15 7.55 -16.82
CA LEU A 135 1.01 7.64 -15.94
C LEU A 135 0.81 8.65 -14.80
N THR A 136 0.12 9.78 -15.02
CA THR A 136 -0.19 10.74 -13.95
C THR A 136 -1.22 10.22 -12.94
N THR A 137 -2.20 9.43 -13.38
CA THR A 137 -3.14 8.75 -12.47
C THR A 137 -2.45 7.66 -11.65
N LEU A 138 -1.52 6.91 -12.23
CA LEU A 138 -0.68 5.93 -11.52
C LEU A 138 0.32 6.58 -10.54
N PHE A 139 0.84 7.77 -10.84
CA PHE A 139 1.83 8.47 -9.98
C PHE A 139 1.19 9.15 -8.75
N LEU A 140 -0.11 9.46 -8.78
CA LEU A 140 -0.81 10.20 -7.72
C LEU A 140 -1.54 9.30 -6.70
N GLU A 141 -1.73 8.01 -7.01
CA GLU A 141 -2.40 7.07 -6.11
C GLU A 141 -1.44 6.04 -5.52
N LEU A 142 -0.34 6.51 -4.92
CA LEU A 142 0.45 5.69 -4.00
C LEU A 142 -0.48 5.00 -2.99
N PRO A 143 -0.37 3.68 -2.75
CA PRO A 143 -1.27 2.96 -1.86
C PRO A 143 -1.11 3.49 -0.43
N LYS A 144 -2.06 4.35 -0.04
CA LYS A 144 -2.17 4.87 1.31
C LYS A 144 -2.57 3.72 2.23
N TRP A 145 -2.06 3.71 3.46
CA TRP A 145 -2.47 2.77 4.52
C TRP A 145 -3.98 2.68 4.76
N THR A 146 -4.74 3.67 4.28
CA THR A 146 -6.20 3.71 4.34
C THR A 146 -6.90 2.79 3.33
N ARG A 147 -6.21 2.36 2.27
CA ARG A 147 -6.74 1.48 1.20
C ARG A 147 -6.19 0.06 1.30
N VAL A 148 -5.02 -0.13 1.92
CA VAL A 148 -4.41 -1.45 2.12
C VAL A 148 -4.95 -2.09 3.40
N SER A 149 -5.25 -3.38 3.36
CA SER A 149 -5.61 -4.16 4.55
C SER A 149 -4.37 -4.87 5.11
N GLN A 150 -3.89 -4.39 6.25
CA GLN A 150 -2.87 -5.08 7.05
C GLN A 150 -3.48 -5.43 8.40
N ARG A 151 -3.42 -6.71 8.78
CA ARG A 151 -3.97 -7.21 10.06
C ARG A 151 -3.01 -8.09 10.85
N LEU A 152 -2.18 -8.85 10.14
CA LEU A 152 -1.24 -9.78 10.74
C LEU A 152 0.15 -9.14 10.85
N ASN A 153 0.86 -9.47 11.91
CA ASN A 153 2.27 -9.17 12.09
C ASN A 153 3.03 -10.47 12.39
N PRO A 154 4.34 -10.56 12.10
CA PRO A 154 5.11 -11.76 12.40
C PRO A 154 5.04 -12.10 13.91
N PRO A 155 4.88 -13.39 14.26
CA PRO A 155 4.79 -13.78 15.67
C PRO A 155 6.11 -13.46 16.40
N GLY A 156 6.00 -13.01 17.64
CA GLY A 156 7.15 -12.66 18.50
C GLY A 156 7.63 -11.21 18.42
N PHE A 157 7.04 -10.38 17.56
CA PHE A 157 7.35 -8.94 17.45
C PHE A 157 6.19 -8.06 17.91
#